data_AF-A0A3M9YEU1-F1
#
_entry.id   AF-A0A3M9YEU1-F1
#
_cell.length_a   1.000
_cell.length_b   1.000
_cell.length_c   1.000
_cell.angle_alpha   90.00
_cell.angle_beta   90.00
_cell.angle_gamma   90.00
#
_symmetry.space_group_name_H-M   'P 1'
#
loop_
_entity.id
_entity.type
_entity.pdbx_description
1 polymer ?
#
loop_
_entity_poly.entity_id
_entity_poly.type
_entity_poly.pdbx_seq_one_letter_code
_entity_poly.pdbx_strand_id
1 'polypeptide(L)'
;MRFTALFSVAAAVASTLVSAEKYIIFLKKGASIDEYVAKITAVAPAEVTARFDFFNGLAVETEEHTRDSLAAFPEVESVEVDQIITIGDCNTGPC
;
A
#
# COMPACT_ATOMS: atom_id res chain seq x y z
N MET A 1 -2.12 -34.58 44.83
CA MET A 1 -1.26 -33.98 43.79
C MET A 1 -2.17 -33.55 42.65
N ARG A 2 -2.24 -32.24 42.37
CA ARG A 2 -3.11 -31.65 41.33
C ARG A 2 -2.31 -31.66 40.01
N PHE A 3 -2.82 -32.34 38.99
CA PHE A 3 -2.23 -32.32 37.65
C PHE A 3 -2.78 -31.12 36.87
N THR A 4 -1.87 -30.22 36.51
CA THR A 4 -2.10 -28.98 35.79
C THR A 4 -2.39 -29.27 34.31
N ALA A 5 -3.31 -28.48 33.77
CA ALA A 5 -3.85 -28.51 32.43
C ALA A 5 -2.80 -28.42 31.31
N LEU A 6 -3.13 -29.01 30.16
CA LEU A 6 -2.56 -28.65 28.86
C LEU A 6 -3.70 -28.31 27.91
N PHE A 7 -4.10 -27.04 27.90
CA PHE A 7 -4.89 -26.47 26.81
C PHE A 7 -3.96 -26.25 25.62
N SER A 8 -4.07 -27.09 24.60
CA SER A 8 -3.43 -26.85 23.30
C SER A 8 -4.37 -25.99 22.47
N VAL A 9 -4.14 -24.68 22.42
CA VAL A 9 -4.84 -23.80 21.48
C VAL A 9 -4.07 -23.84 20.17
N ALA A 10 -4.57 -24.61 19.20
CA ALA A 10 -4.12 -24.50 17.83
C ALA A 10 -4.63 -23.17 17.27
N ALA A 11 -3.74 -22.17 17.18
CA ALA A 11 -4.03 -20.94 16.47
C ALA A 11 -4.09 -21.26 14.97
N ALA A 12 -5.31 -21.33 14.42
CA ALA A 12 -5.52 -21.33 12.98
C ALA A 12 -5.09 -19.95 12.45
N VAL A 13 -3.90 -19.87 11.86
CA VAL A 13 -3.48 -18.69 11.11
C VAL A 13 -4.32 -18.69 9.83
N ALA A 14 -5.39 -17.91 9.82
CA ALA A 14 -6.15 -17.66 8.60
C ALA A 14 -5.21 -16.88 7.66
N SER A 15 -4.63 -17.58 6.69
CA SER A 15 -3.98 -16.94 5.55
C SER A 15 -5.06 -16.24 4.73
N THR A 16 -5.41 -15.01 5.11
CA THR A 16 -6.11 -14.10 4.21
C THR A 16 -5.17 -13.87 3.03
N LEU A 17 -5.59 -14.27 1.83
CA LEU A 17 -4.97 -13.82 0.59
C LEU A 17 -4.99 -12.30 0.62
N VAL A 18 -3.87 -11.67 0.96
CA VAL A 18 -3.72 -10.22 0.88
C VAL A 18 -3.64 -9.94 -0.61
N SER A 19 -4.74 -9.43 -1.18
CA SER A 19 -4.70 -8.85 -2.51
C SER A 19 -3.72 -7.69 -2.46
N ALA A 20 -2.80 -7.62 -3.43
CA ALA A 20 -1.93 -6.47 -3.56
C ALA A 20 -2.78 -5.18 -3.57
N GLU A 21 -2.46 -4.27 -2.67
CA GLU A 21 -3.09 -2.95 -2.60
C GLU A 21 -2.27 -1.96 -3.41
N LYS A 22 -2.97 -1.01 -4.03
CA LYS A 22 -2.34 0.03 -4.83
C LYS A 22 -2.50 1.38 -4.14
N TYR A 23 -1.40 2.11 -4.03
CA TYR A 23 -1.30 3.39 -3.35
C TYR A 23 -0.76 4.45 -4.29
N ILE A 24 -1.28 5.67 -4.17
CA ILE A 24 -0.75 6.89 -4.77
C ILE A 24 -0.03 7.67 -3.67
N ILE A 25 1.24 7.97 -3.90
CA ILE A 25 2.12 8.60 -2.92
C ILE A 25 2.56 9.94 -3.48
N PHE A 26 2.35 11.00 -2.72
CA PHE A 26 2.84 12.34 -3.03
C PHE A 26 4.04 12.65 -2.14
N LEU A 27 5.16 13.03 -2.75
CA LEU A 27 6.36 13.42 -2.03
C LEU A 27 6.45 14.94 -1.95
N LYS A 28 6.99 15.43 -0.84
CA LYS A 28 7.29 16.84 -0.65
C LYS A 28 8.15 17.35 -1.80
N LYS A 29 7.96 18.60 -2.20
CA LYS A 29 8.72 19.23 -3.27
C LYS A 29 10.23 19.07 -3.07
N GLY A 30 10.91 18.53 -4.08
CA GLY A 30 12.37 18.34 -4.08
C GLY A 30 12.85 17.04 -3.45
N ALA A 31 11.96 16.21 -2.90
CA ALA A 31 12.29 14.84 -2.53
C ALA A 31 12.53 14.00 -3.78
N SER A 32 13.51 13.10 -3.71
CA SER A 32 13.83 12.18 -4.80
C SER A 32 12.89 10.97 -4.78
N ILE A 33 12.17 10.76 -5.89
CA ILE A 33 11.32 9.57 -6.08
C ILE A 33 12.18 8.30 -6.04
N ASP A 34 13.35 8.29 -6.68
CA ASP A 34 14.20 7.09 -6.73
C ASP A 34 14.76 6.71 -5.36
N GLU A 35 15.14 7.71 -4.55
CA GLU A 35 15.59 7.44 -3.18
C GLU A 35 14.46 6.90 -2.31
N TYR A 36 13.24 7.44 -2.47
CA TYR A 36 12.07 6.95 -1.75
C TYR A 36 11.72 5.51 -2.16
N VAL A 37 11.72 5.21 -3.46
CA VAL A 37 11.49 3.85 -4.00
C VAL A 37 12.51 2.87 -3.45
N ALA A 38 13.80 3.24 -3.41
CA ALA A 38 14.84 2.41 -2.84
C ALA A 38 14.59 2.11 -1.35
N LYS A 39 14.11 3.10 -0.57
CA LYS A 39 13.80 2.91 0.86
C LYS A 39 12.63 1.97 1.08
N ILE A 40 11.50 2.14 0.38
CA ILE A 40 10.33 1.28 0.58
C ILE A 40 10.62 -0.16 0.12
N THR A 41 11.36 -0.33 -0.98
CA THR A 41 11.73 -1.66 -1.51
C THR A 41 12.74 -2.39 -0.62
N ALA A 42 13.59 -1.64 0.11
CA ALA A 42 14.50 -2.21 1.10
C ALA A 42 13.78 -2.74 2.35
N VAL A 43 12.57 -2.24 2.64
CA VAL A 43 11.75 -2.68 3.78
C VAL A 43 10.90 -3.88 3.40
N ALA A 44 10.18 -3.79 2.28
CA ALA A 44 9.35 -4.88 1.76
C ALA A 44 9.10 -4.71 0.26
N PRO A 45 8.74 -5.79 -0.48
CA PRO A 45 8.46 -5.72 -1.91
C PRO A 45 7.39 -4.68 -2.25
N ALA A 46 7.69 -3.88 -3.26
CA ALA A 46 6.84 -2.83 -3.80
C ALA A 46 7.13 -2.66 -5.29
N GLU A 47 6.08 -2.62 -6.12
CA GLU A 47 6.20 -2.38 -7.55
C GLU A 47 5.73 -0.96 -7.89
N VAL A 48 6.58 -0.19 -8.56
CA VAL A 48 6.19 1.14 -9.04
C VAL A 48 5.42 1.00 -10.35
N THR A 49 4.13 1.25 -10.31
CA THR A 49 3.23 1.12 -11.46
C THR A 49 3.11 2.41 -12.27
N ALA A 50 3.33 3.57 -11.63
CA ALA A 50 3.37 4.87 -12.32
C ALA A 50 4.26 5.89 -11.60
N ARG A 51 4.74 6.88 -12.36
CA ARG A 51 5.46 8.05 -11.84
C ARG A 51 4.79 9.32 -12.35
N PHE A 52 4.69 10.32 -11.47
CA PHE A 52 4.02 11.58 -11.71
C PHE A 52 4.98 12.75 -11.42
N ASP A 53 5.88 13.02 -12.36
CA ASP A 53 6.95 14.02 -12.17
C ASP A 53 6.39 15.43 -11.89
N PHE A 54 5.24 15.79 -12.47
CA PHE A 54 4.62 17.10 -12.29
C PHE A 54 4.18 17.36 -10.83
N PHE A 55 3.72 16.33 -10.12
CA PHE A 55 3.26 16.42 -8.73
C PHE A 55 4.27 15.85 -7.72
N ASN A 56 5.46 15.45 -8.19
CA ASN A 56 6.44 14.71 -7.40
C ASN A 56 5.84 13.47 -6.71
N GLY A 57 5.10 12.65 -7.46
CA GLY A 57 4.38 11.51 -6.94
C GLY A 57 4.66 10.21 -7.68
N LEU A 58 4.16 9.10 -7.13
CA LEU A 58 4.26 7.76 -7.70
C LEU A 58 3.05 6.91 -7.31
N ALA A 59 2.72 5.92 -8.14
CA ALA A 59 1.81 4.85 -7.77
C ALA A 59 2.59 3.56 -7.51
N VAL A 60 2.25 2.88 -6.42
CA VAL A 60 2.92 1.66 -5.97
C VAL A 60 1.90 0.58 -5.69
N GLU A 61 2.19 -0.64 -6.11
CA GLU A 61 1.43 -1.85 -5.78
C GLU A 61 2.25 -2.74 -4.84
N THR A 62 1.63 -3.26 -3.78
CA THR A 62 2.32 -4.00 -2.71
C THR A 62 1.35 -4.84 -1.89
N GLU A 63 1.82 -6.00 -1.42
CA GLU A 63 1.10 -6.88 -0.49
C GLU A 63 1.51 -6.66 0.97
N GLU A 64 2.65 -6.01 1.22
CA GLU A 64 3.28 -5.95 2.54
C GLU A 64 3.29 -4.55 3.15
N HIS A 65 3.27 -3.50 2.33
CA HIS A 65 3.16 -2.14 2.85
C HIS A 65 1.71 -1.77 3.11
N THR A 66 1.51 -1.01 4.18
CA THR A 66 0.25 -0.33 4.48
C THR A 66 0.37 1.16 4.18
N ARG A 67 -0.75 1.85 3.97
CA ARG A 67 -0.80 3.31 3.85
C ARG A 67 0.03 4.03 4.93
N ASP A 68 -0.15 3.63 6.19
CA ASP A 68 0.51 4.29 7.32
C ASP A 68 2.02 4.02 7.34
N SER A 69 2.47 2.83 6.92
CA SER A 69 3.90 2.54 6.78
C SER A 69 4.56 3.35 5.66
N LEU A 70 3.86 3.56 4.54
CA LEU A 70 4.33 4.39 3.43
C LEU A 70 4.36 5.87 3.81
N ALA A 71 3.41 6.33 4.62
CA ALA A 71 3.32 7.73 5.09
C ALA A 71 4.33 8.08 6.20
N ALA A 72 4.94 7.09 6.84
CA ALA A 72 5.88 7.30 7.95
C ALA A 72 7.21 7.95 7.52
N PHE A 73 7.53 7.95 6.22
CA PHE A 73 8.75 8.51 5.69
C PHE A 73 8.70 10.05 5.66
N PRO A 74 9.75 10.76 6.12
CA PRO A 74 9.72 12.21 6.27
C PRO A 74 9.58 12.98 4.95
N GLU A 75 9.96 12.39 3.83
CA GLU A 75 9.80 12.94 2.48
C GLU A 75 8.37 12.84 1.93
N VAL A 76 7.49 12.08 2.58
CA VAL A 76 6.11 11.89 2.11
C VAL A 76 5.23 13.04 2.58
N GLU A 77 4.42 13.55 1.66
CA GLU A 77 3.41 14.58 1.89
C GLU A 77 2.04 13.95 2.17
N SER A 78 1.64 12.98 1.35
CA SER A 78 0.43 12.19 1.56
C SER A 78 0.50 10.83 0.87
N VAL A 79 -0.35 9.90 1.34
CA VAL A 79 -0.55 8.58 0.73
C VAL A 79 -2.05 8.31 0.65
N GLU A 80 -2.50 8.00 -0.55
CA GLU A 80 -3.89 7.68 -0.87
C GLU A 80 -3.99 6.26 -1.40
N VAL A 81 -5.12 5.60 -1.16
CA VAL A 81 -5.42 4.33 -1.84
C VAL A 81 -5.84 4.64 -3.28
N ASP A 82 -5.28 3.93 -4.26
CA ASP A 82 -5.69 4.07 -5.66
C ASP A 82 -7.09 3.47 -5.84
N GLN A 83 -8.09 4.33 -5.98
CA GLN A 83 -9.49 3.92 -6.04
C GLN A 83 -9.89 3.54 -7.48
N ILE A 84 -10.55 2.40 -7.63
CA ILE A 84 -11.18 2.02 -8.89
C ILE A 84 -12.51 2.76 -9.01
N ILE A 85 -12.59 3.68 -9.98
CA ILE A 85 -13.84 4.36 -10.32
C ILE A 85 -14.46 3.64 -11.51
N THR A 86 -15.70 3.16 -11.34
CA THR A 86 -16.48 2.60 -12.46
C THR A 86 -17.28 3.73 -13.09
N ILE A 87 -16.98 4.06 -14.34
CA ILE A 87 -17.83 4.96 -15.13
C ILE A 87 -19.05 4.14 -15.56
N GLY A 88 -20.24 4.61 -15.21
CA GLY A 88 -21.48 3.97 -15.62
C GLY A 88 -21.58 3.88 -17.14
N ASP A 89 -22.24 2.85 -17.65
CA ASP A 89 -22.35 2.60 -19.09
C ASP A 89 -22.89 3.85 -19.83
N CYS A 90 -22.04 4.45 -20.67
CA CYS A 90 -22.39 5.61 -21.50
C CYS A 90 -23.52 5.31 -22.51
N ASN A 91 -23.95 4.04 -22.63
CA ASN A 91 -25.04 3.64 -23.51
C ASN A 91 -26.44 4.14 -23.08
N THR A 92 -26.60 4.82 -21.93
CA THR A 92 -27.93 5.21 -21.40
C THR A 92 -28.12 6.68 -20.98
N GLY A 93 -27.15 7.60 -21.17
CA GLY A 93 -27.34 9.02 -20.84
C GLY A 93 -26.10 9.91 -21.02
N PRO A 94 -26.21 11.26 -20.92
CA PRO A 94 -25.12 12.17 -21.26
C PRO A 94 -24.07 12.19 -20.14
N CYS A 95 -22.82 12.02 -20.56
CA CYS A 95 -21.63 12.16 -19.75
C CYS A 95 -21.42 13.61 -19.28
#